data_AF-A0AAD5BT01-F1
#
_entry.id   AF-A0AAD5BT01-F1
#
_cell.length_a   1.000
_cell.length_b   1.000
_cell.length_c   1.000
_cell.angle_alpha   90.00
_cell.angle_beta   90.00
_cell.angle_gamma   90.00
#
_symmetry.space_group_name_H-M   'P 1'
#
loop_
_entity.id
_entity.type
_entity.pdbx_description
1 polymer ?
#
loop_
_entity_poly.entity_id
_entity_poly.type
_entity_poly.pdbx_seq_one_letter_code
_entity_poly.pdbx_strand_id
1 'polypeptide(L)'
;SGSIGSVGGGLALGKEGPLVHTGACIASLLGQGGSTKYHLSSRWLQIFKSDRDRRDLVTCGCAAGVAAAFRAPVGGVLFALEEVTSWWRSQLMWRVFFTSAVVAVVVRTAMGWCKSGKCGHFGSGGFIIWDVSDGQEDYSFAEFLPMAIIGVIGGLLGALFNQLTLYITHWRRNYLHKKGNRVKIYEACLISLITSIISFGLPLFRKCSACPESDSSIECPRPPGTYGNYVNFFCSNSNEYNDLATIFFNTQDDAIRNLFSAKTIHEYSAQSLLTFLVMFYSLAVVTFGTAVPAGQFVPGIMIGSTYGRLVGMFVVKLYTKTNIEEG
;
A
#
# COMPACT_ATOMS: atom_id res chain seq x y z
N SER A 1 -9.49 14.31 -6.77
CA SER A 1 -8.33 15.22 -6.84
C SER A 1 -7.48 15.23 -5.57
N GLY A 2 -8.05 15.25 -4.36
CA GLY A 2 -7.25 15.29 -3.12
C GLY A 2 -6.29 14.10 -2.91
N SER A 3 -6.68 12.89 -3.30
CA SER A 3 -5.84 11.68 -3.16
C SER A 3 -4.63 11.67 -4.11
N ILE A 4 -4.74 12.32 -5.27
CA ILE A 4 -3.61 12.45 -6.21
C ILE A 4 -2.59 13.44 -5.63
N GLY A 5 -3.06 14.57 -5.10
CA GLY A 5 -2.20 15.56 -4.45
C GLY A 5 -1.52 15.03 -3.18
N SER A 6 -2.19 14.14 -2.42
CA SER A 6 -1.60 13.56 -1.22
C SER A 6 -0.49 12.56 -1.51
N VAL A 7 -0.68 11.72 -2.53
CA VAL A 7 0.34 10.75 -2.96
C VAL A 7 1.50 11.47 -3.67
N GLY A 8 1.20 12.45 -4.52
CA GLY A 8 2.23 13.29 -5.16
C GLY A 8 3.04 14.13 -4.17
N GLY A 9 2.47 14.49 -3.02
CA GLY A 9 3.14 15.23 -1.95
C GLY A 9 4.06 14.40 -1.06
N GLY A 10 4.29 13.11 -1.38
CA GLY A 10 5.21 12.24 -0.64
C GLY A 10 4.73 11.87 0.77
N LEU A 11 3.46 12.06 1.08
CA LEU A 11 2.89 11.67 2.37
C LEU A 11 2.83 10.13 2.46
N ALA A 12 3.05 9.59 3.67
CA ALA A 12 2.96 8.16 3.97
C ALA A 12 1.50 7.67 3.97
N LEU A 13 0.85 7.71 2.80
CA LEU A 13 -0.57 7.51 2.59
C LEU A 13 -0.82 6.60 1.37
N GLY A 14 -1.83 5.74 1.45
CA GLY A 14 -2.25 4.89 0.34
C GLY A 14 -3.37 5.49 -0.50
N LYS A 15 -3.37 5.23 -1.82
CA LYS A 15 -4.46 5.59 -2.74
C LYS A 15 -5.67 4.66 -2.66
N GLU A 16 -5.51 3.49 -2.04
CA GLU A 16 -6.49 2.38 -2.14
C GLU A 16 -7.78 2.63 -1.37
N GLY A 17 -7.71 3.19 -0.16
CA GLY A 17 -8.91 3.48 0.63
C GLY A 17 -9.92 4.40 -0.08
N PRO A 18 -9.49 5.56 -0.61
CA PRO A 18 -10.33 6.44 -1.42
C PRO A 18 -10.92 5.77 -2.67
N LEU A 19 -10.24 4.76 -3.25
CA LEU A 19 -10.74 4.04 -4.42
C LEU A 19 -11.97 3.18 -4.09
N VAL A 20 -11.96 2.50 -2.93
CA VAL A 20 -13.12 1.74 -2.42
C VAL A 20 -14.33 2.65 -2.26
N HIS A 21 -14.14 3.82 -1.62
CA HIS A 21 -15.20 4.80 -1.45
C HIS A 21 -15.72 5.35 -2.79
N THR A 22 -14.83 5.55 -3.76
CA THR A 22 -15.22 5.98 -5.11
C THR A 22 -16.10 4.93 -5.80
N GLY A 23 -15.74 3.65 -5.70
CA GLY A 23 -16.56 2.54 -6.20
C GLY A 23 -17.95 2.48 -5.55
N ALA A 24 -18.01 2.67 -4.23
CA ALA A 24 -19.26 2.75 -3.48
C ALA A 24 -20.15 3.92 -3.95
N CYS A 25 -19.57 5.11 -4.16
CA CYS A 25 -20.29 6.28 -4.65
C CYS A 25 -20.83 6.06 -6.07
N ILE A 26 -20.04 5.49 -6.98
CA ILE A 26 -20.47 5.19 -8.35
C ILE A 26 -21.63 4.20 -8.32
N ALA A 27 -21.51 3.12 -7.54
CA ALA A 27 -22.58 2.14 -7.37
C ALA A 27 -23.85 2.77 -6.79
N SER A 28 -23.74 3.63 -5.78
CA SER A 28 -24.88 4.33 -5.18
C SER A 28 -25.58 5.26 -6.18
N LEU A 29 -24.80 6.01 -6.98
CA LEU A 29 -25.32 6.91 -8.01
C LEU A 29 -26.06 6.14 -9.11
N LEU A 30 -25.49 5.03 -9.59
CA LEU A 30 -26.12 4.16 -10.57
C LEU A 30 -27.41 3.54 -10.02
N GLY A 31 -27.41 3.12 -8.75
CA GLY A 31 -28.59 2.58 -8.09
C GLY A 31 -29.71 3.60 -7.82
N GLN A 32 -29.42 4.91 -7.74
CA GLN A 32 -30.43 5.97 -7.58
C GLN A 32 -31.05 6.42 -8.91
N GLY A 33 -30.48 5.98 -10.04
CA GLY A 33 -30.88 6.46 -11.36
C GLY A 33 -30.25 7.79 -11.77
N GLY A 34 -29.17 8.20 -11.10
CA GLY A 34 -28.42 9.43 -11.40
C GLY A 34 -28.23 10.33 -10.19
N SER A 35 -27.82 11.59 -10.43
CA SER A 35 -27.48 12.52 -9.36
C SER A 35 -28.68 13.33 -8.90
N THR A 36 -29.09 13.13 -7.64
CA THR A 36 -30.13 13.94 -6.98
C THR A 36 -29.77 15.42 -6.95
N LYS A 37 -28.48 15.77 -6.90
CA LYS A 37 -28.00 17.16 -6.82
C LYS A 37 -28.15 17.93 -8.15
N TYR A 38 -28.04 17.23 -9.28
CA TYR A 38 -28.13 17.84 -10.61
C TYR A 38 -29.47 17.56 -11.30
N HIS A 39 -30.43 16.96 -10.58
CA HIS A 39 -31.73 16.54 -11.12
C HIS A 39 -31.66 15.69 -12.40
N LEU A 40 -30.51 15.06 -12.70
CA LEU A 40 -30.42 14.03 -13.73
C LEU A 40 -30.94 12.72 -13.15
N SER A 41 -32.24 12.50 -13.26
CA SER A 41 -32.89 11.24 -12.91
C SER A 41 -33.30 10.52 -14.19
N SER A 42 -32.48 9.58 -14.65
CA SER A 42 -32.82 8.70 -15.75
C SER A 42 -33.71 7.56 -15.23
N ARG A 43 -34.96 7.53 -15.67
CA ARG A 43 -35.96 6.52 -15.27
C ARG A 43 -35.54 5.08 -15.58
N TRP A 44 -34.66 4.89 -16.59
CA TRP A 44 -34.11 3.59 -16.98
C TRP A 44 -33.16 2.98 -15.95
N LEU A 45 -32.49 3.81 -15.15
CA LEU A 45 -31.54 3.36 -14.11
C LEU A 45 -32.19 3.22 -12.73
N GLN A 46 -33.47 3.60 -12.57
CA GLN A 46 -34.24 3.50 -11.31
C GLN A 46 -34.79 2.08 -11.03
N ILE A 47 -34.11 1.03 -11.52
CA ILE A 47 -34.56 -0.36 -11.40
C ILE A 47 -34.42 -0.86 -9.95
N PHE A 48 -33.45 -0.35 -9.19
CA PHE A 48 -33.15 -0.79 -7.81
C PHE A 48 -33.72 0.16 -6.76
N LYS A 49 -35.04 0.08 -6.52
CA LYS A 49 -35.73 0.89 -5.49
C LYS A 49 -35.60 0.34 -4.07
N SER A 50 -35.36 -0.95 -3.90
CA SER A 50 -35.26 -1.55 -2.56
C SER A 50 -33.95 -1.17 -1.88
N ASP A 51 -33.98 -0.79 -0.60
CA ASP A 51 -32.78 -0.54 0.21
C ASP A 51 -31.82 -1.71 0.19
N ARG A 52 -32.35 -2.92 0.01
CA ARG A 52 -31.56 -4.14 -0.08
C ARG A 52 -30.76 -4.24 -1.36
N ASP A 53 -31.40 -4.03 -2.51
CA ASP A 53 -30.71 -4.04 -3.79
C ASP A 53 -29.67 -2.92 -3.88
N ARG A 54 -29.95 -1.78 -3.25
CA ARG A 54 -29.00 -0.67 -3.12
C ARG A 54 -27.79 -1.06 -2.29
N ARG A 55 -27.97 -1.76 -1.16
CA ARG A 55 -26.85 -2.27 -0.34
C ARG A 55 -26.02 -3.30 -1.10
N ASP A 56 -26.67 -4.23 -1.80
CA ASP A 56 -25.99 -5.24 -2.61
C ASP A 56 -25.18 -4.57 -3.75
N LEU A 57 -25.74 -3.56 -4.41
CA LEU A 57 -25.05 -2.81 -5.46
C LEU A 57 -23.85 -2.02 -4.92
N VAL A 58 -24.01 -1.33 -3.77
CA VAL A 58 -22.90 -0.63 -3.10
C VAL A 58 -21.81 -1.60 -2.68
N THR A 59 -22.17 -2.80 -2.20
CA THR A 59 -21.22 -3.86 -1.86
C THR A 59 -20.40 -4.29 -3.08
N CYS A 60 -21.06 -4.51 -4.23
CA CYS A 60 -20.36 -4.78 -5.48
C CYS A 60 -19.43 -3.61 -5.89
N GLY A 61 -19.86 -2.37 -5.68
CA GLY A 61 -19.04 -1.17 -5.92
C GLY A 61 -17.80 -1.08 -5.03
N CYS A 62 -17.94 -1.40 -3.73
CA CYS A 62 -16.80 -1.50 -2.81
C CYS A 62 -15.82 -2.59 -3.26
N ALA A 63 -16.33 -3.80 -3.55
CA ALA A 63 -15.52 -4.92 -4.03
C ALA A 63 -14.78 -4.60 -5.32
N ALA A 64 -15.45 -3.94 -6.27
CA ALA A 64 -14.86 -3.45 -7.51
C ALA A 64 -13.70 -2.47 -7.23
N GLY A 65 -13.90 -1.54 -6.29
CA GLY A 65 -12.86 -0.60 -5.87
C GLY A 65 -11.64 -1.32 -5.26
N VAL A 66 -11.86 -2.30 -4.39
CA VAL A 66 -10.79 -3.11 -3.78
C VAL A 66 -10.05 -3.96 -4.81
N ALA A 67 -10.80 -4.63 -5.71
CA ALA A 67 -10.24 -5.43 -6.78
C ALA A 67 -9.39 -4.58 -7.75
N ALA A 68 -9.82 -3.35 -8.05
CA ALA A 68 -9.06 -2.40 -8.86
C ALA A 68 -7.80 -1.87 -8.13
N ALA A 69 -7.92 -1.63 -6.82
CA ALA A 69 -6.86 -1.13 -5.95
C ALA A 69 -5.69 -2.12 -5.84
N PHE A 70 -5.98 -3.32 -5.35
CA PHE A 70 -4.98 -4.33 -5.03
C PHE A 70 -4.70 -5.30 -6.19
N ARG A 71 -5.39 -5.12 -7.33
CA ARG A 71 -5.31 -5.99 -8.50
C ARG A 71 -5.61 -7.47 -8.16
N ALA A 72 -6.40 -7.69 -7.11
CA ALA A 72 -6.71 -9.01 -6.55
C ALA A 72 -8.24 -9.21 -6.50
N PRO A 73 -8.84 -9.86 -7.52
CA PRO A 73 -10.30 -9.99 -7.59
C PRO A 73 -10.88 -10.82 -6.44
N VAL A 74 -10.22 -11.93 -6.08
CA VAL A 74 -10.66 -12.80 -4.98
C VAL A 74 -10.51 -12.09 -3.62
N GLY A 75 -9.40 -11.39 -3.41
CA GLY A 75 -9.20 -10.56 -2.21
C GLY A 75 -10.26 -9.47 -2.07
N GLY A 76 -10.64 -8.82 -3.18
CA GLY A 76 -11.73 -7.82 -3.19
C GLY A 76 -13.09 -8.41 -2.86
N VAL A 77 -13.38 -9.65 -3.28
CA VAL A 77 -14.58 -10.37 -2.86
C VAL A 77 -14.53 -10.61 -1.36
N LEU A 78 -13.49 -11.29 -0.86
CA LEU A 78 -13.36 -11.63 0.56
C LEU A 78 -13.46 -10.40 1.47
N PHE A 79 -12.79 -9.31 1.11
CA PHE A 79 -12.89 -8.05 1.83
C PHE A 79 -14.33 -7.52 1.88
N ALA A 80 -15.05 -7.55 0.76
CA ALA A 80 -16.44 -7.11 0.74
C ALA A 80 -17.34 -8.03 1.58
N LEU A 81 -17.01 -9.32 1.69
CA LEU A 81 -17.75 -10.26 2.51
C LEU A 81 -17.51 -10.06 4.00
N GLU A 82 -16.26 -9.81 4.39
CA GLU A 82 -15.85 -9.62 5.78
C GLU A 82 -16.29 -8.27 6.35
N GLU A 83 -16.08 -7.19 5.59
CA GLU A 83 -16.22 -5.81 6.10
C GLU A 83 -17.53 -5.12 5.71
N VAL A 84 -18.17 -5.53 4.61
CA VAL A 84 -19.33 -4.81 4.05
C VAL A 84 -20.65 -5.54 4.26
N THR A 85 -20.63 -6.88 4.44
CA THR A 85 -21.85 -7.68 4.57
C THR A 85 -21.90 -8.47 5.88
N SER A 86 -22.96 -8.28 6.67
CA SER A 86 -23.15 -9.04 7.92
C SER A 86 -23.81 -10.41 7.71
N TRP A 87 -24.44 -10.64 6.55
CA TRP A 87 -25.20 -11.87 6.26
C TRP A 87 -24.91 -12.40 4.86
N TRP A 88 -24.62 -13.70 4.82
CA TRP A 88 -24.19 -14.39 3.62
C TRP A 88 -25.35 -14.86 2.74
N ARG A 89 -25.29 -14.53 1.44
CA ARG A 89 -26.22 -15.04 0.42
C ARG A 89 -25.43 -15.52 -0.79
N SER A 90 -25.64 -16.75 -1.23
CA SER A 90 -24.94 -17.33 -2.39
C SER A 90 -25.11 -16.49 -3.67
N GLN A 91 -26.27 -15.84 -3.86
CA GLN A 91 -26.50 -14.97 -5.02
C GLN A 91 -25.65 -13.69 -4.99
N LEU A 92 -25.41 -13.11 -3.80
CA LEU A 92 -24.58 -11.91 -3.66
C LEU A 92 -23.11 -12.26 -3.90
N MET A 93 -22.65 -13.43 -3.41
CA MET A 93 -21.29 -13.93 -3.69
C MET A 93 -20.98 -13.91 -5.18
N TRP A 94 -21.87 -14.50 -5.97
CA TRP A 94 -21.65 -14.64 -7.41
C TRP A 94 -21.61 -13.28 -8.11
N ARG A 95 -22.46 -12.35 -7.69
CA ARG A 95 -22.48 -10.97 -8.22
C ARG A 95 -21.19 -10.23 -7.90
N VAL A 96 -20.71 -10.32 -6.67
CA VAL A 96 -19.47 -9.69 -6.23
C VAL A 96 -18.28 -10.31 -6.96
N PHE A 97 -18.23 -11.64 -7.07
CA PHE A 97 -17.19 -12.37 -7.79
C PHE A 97 -17.12 -11.98 -9.28
N PHE A 98 -18.26 -11.99 -9.97
CA PHE A 98 -18.32 -11.59 -11.38
C PHE A 98 -17.88 -10.14 -11.57
N THR A 99 -18.32 -9.23 -10.68
CA THR A 99 -17.93 -7.81 -10.74
C THR A 99 -16.41 -7.66 -10.57
N SER A 100 -15.81 -8.31 -9.57
CA SER A 100 -14.37 -8.29 -9.34
C SER A 100 -13.57 -8.90 -10.50
N ALA A 101 -14.06 -9.99 -11.11
CA ALA A 101 -13.44 -10.62 -12.27
C ALA A 101 -13.44 -9.70 -13.51
N VAL A 102 -14.57 -9.02 -13.78
CA VAL A 102 -14.65 -8.02 -14.86
C VAL A 102 -13.67 -6.88 -14.62
N VAL A 103 -13.61 -6.35 -13.40
CA VAL A 103 -12.65 -5.30 -13.03
C VAL A 103 -11.21 -5.76 -13.26
N ALA A 104 -10.86 -6.99 -12.86
CA ALA A 104 -9.54 -7.55 -13.08
C ALA A 104 -9.17 -7.57 -14.58
N VAL A 105 -10.08 -8.03 -15.45
CA VAL A 105 -9.85 -8.06 -16.91
C VAL A 105 -9.68 -6.65 -17.49
N VAL A 106 -10.52 -5.70 -17.07
CA VAL A 106 -10.47 -4.31 -17.55
C VAL A 106 -9.17 -3.64 -17.11
N VAL A 107 -8.80 -3.77 -15.84
CA VAL A 107 -7.56 -3.21 -15.29
C VAL A 107 -6.34 -3.85 -15.96
N ARG A 108 -6.34 -5.17 -16.18
CA ARG A 108 -5.26 -5.86 -16.89
C ARG A 108 -5.10 -5.36 -18.32
N THR A 109 -6.20 -5.23 -19.05
CA THR A 109 -6.19 -4.74 -20.44
C THR A 109 -5.71 -3.30 -20.51
N ALA A 110 -6.18 -2.44 -19.59
CA ALA A 110 -5.73 -1.06 -19.50
C ALA A 110 -4.23 -0.95 -19.19
N MET A 111 -3.72 -1.75 -18.24
CA MET A 111 -2.28 -1.78 -17.96
C MET A 111 -1.47 -2.30 -19.14
N GLY A 112 -1.94 -3.32 -19.85
CA GLY A 112 -1.31 -3.82 -21.07
C GLY A 112 -1.21 -2.75 -22.15
N TRP A 113 -2.27 -1.96 -22.34
CA TRP A 113 -2.24 -0.82 -23.25
C TRP A 113 -1.23 0.24 -22.80
N CYS A 114 -1.16 0.49 -21.50
CA CYS A 114 -0.25 1.45 -20.90
C CYS A 114 1.23 1.04 -20.90
N LYS A 115 1.55 -0.26 -21.03
CA LYS A 115 2.93 -0.74 -21.25
C LYS A 115 3.54 -0.25 -22.56
N SER A 116 2.73 0.23 -23.52
CA SER A 116 3.23 0.85 -24.77
C SER A 116 3.91 2.23 -24.57
N GLY A 117 4.15 2.65 -23.33
CA GLY A 117 4.83 3.91 -22.98
C GLY A 117 3.92 5.14 -22.94
N LYS A 118 2.62 5.00 -23.27
CA LYS A 118 1.69 6.14 -23.42
C LYS A 118 1.00 6.60 -22.13
N CYS A 119 1.06 5.83 -21.04
CA CYS A 119 0.38 6.17 -19.78
C CYS A 119 1.32 6.35 -18.57
N GLY A 120 2.62 6.55 -18.81
CA GLY A 120 3.61 6.65 -17.74
C GLY A 120 3.63 5.40 -16.84
N HIS A 121 3.73 5.61 -15.53
CA HIS A 121 3.97 4.56 -14.52
C HIS A 121 2.79 3.61 -14.25
N PHE A 122 1.61 3.83 -14.84
CA PHE A 122 0.41 3.02 -14.57
C PHE A 122 0.54 1.55 -15.02
N GLY A 123 1.31 1.29 -16.07
CA GLY A 123 1.55 -0.07 -16.60
C GLY A 123 2.73 -0.81 -15.94
N SER A 124 3.47 -0.16 -15.04
CA SER A 124 4.65 -0.75 -14.37
C SER A 124 4.25 -1.61 -13.16
N GLY A 125 5.09 -2.59 -12.82
CA GLY A 125 4.93 -3.43 -11.62
C GLY A 125 4.12 -4.72 -11.77
N GLY A 126 3.59 -5.06 -12.95
CA GLY A 126 2.88 -6.33 -13.13
C GLY A 126 1.47 -6.37 -12.51
N PHE A 127 0.62 -7.31 -12.96
CA PHE A 127 -0.78 -7.39 -12.53
C PHE A 127 -0.91 -7.84 -11.07
N ILE A 128 -0.02 -8.71 -10.61
CA ILE A 128 -0.07 -9.29 -9.26
C ILE A 128 0.93 -8.52 -8.39
N ILE A 129 0.45 -7.90 -7.30
CA ILE A 129 1.33 -7.25 -6.30
C ILE A 129 2.13 -8.31 -5.51
N TRP A 130 1.57 -9.51 -5.40
CA TRP A 130 2.02 -10.65 -4.58
C TRP A 130 2.54 -11.81 -5.42
N ASP A 131 3.40 -11.54 -6.40
CA ASP A 131 3.98 -12.62 -7.23
C ASP A 131 5.17 -13.25 -6.50
N VAL A 132 4.88 -14.20 -5.60
CA VAL A 132 5.89 -15.06 -4.95
C VAL A 132 6.08 -16.29 -5.84
N SER A 133 6.47 -16.09 -7.11
CA SER A 133 6.70 -17.20 -8.05
C SER A 133 8.10 -17.84 -7.92
N ASP A 134 8.97 -17.32 -7.03
CA ASP A 134 10.32 -17.85 -6.80
C ASP A 134 10.64 -17.89 -5.29
N GLY A 135 9.71 -18.39 -4.46
CA GLY A 135 9.91 -18.52 -3.01
C GLY A 135 10.06 -19.98 -2.56
N GLN A 136 10.72 -20.19 -1.41
CA GLN A 136 10.88 -21.51 -0.76
C GLN A 136 9.54 -22.30 -0.71
N GLU A 137 9.41 -23.38 -1.48
CA GLU A 137 8.18 -24.17 -1.59
C GLU A 137 7.92 -25.07 -0.35
N ASP A 138 8.96 -25.32 0.46
CA ASP A 138 8.91 -26.25 1.59
C ASP A 138 9.15 -25.54 2.93
N TYR A 139 8.08 -25.32 3.70
CA TYR A 139 8.16 -24.84 5.08
C TYR A 139 8.33 -26.01 6.06
N SER A 140 9.36 -25.94 6.92
CA SER A 140 9.54 -26.93 7.98
C SER A 140 8.67 -26.61 9.21
N PHE A 141 8.28 -27.62 9.99
CA PHE A 141 7.52 -27.41 11.23
C PHE A 141 8.20 -26.46 12.24
N ALA A 142 9.54 -26.37 12.20
CA ALA A 142 10.30 -25.45 13.04
C ALA A 142 10.10 -23.96 12.69
N GLU A 143 9.64 -23.65 11.47
CA GLU A 143 9.44 -22.28 10.96
C GLU A 143 8.10 -21.68 11.43
N PHE A 144 7.15 -22.50 11.92
CA PHE A 144 5.91 -22.00 12.50
C PHE A 144 6.13 -21.15 13.76
N LEU A 145 7.17 -21.44 14.55
CA LEU A 145 7.43 -20.72 15.80
C LEU A 145 7.86 -19.26 15.52
N PRO A 146 8.85 -18.98 14.65
CA PRO A 146 9.13 -17.61 14.19
C PRO A 146 7.90 -16.90 13.61
N MET A 147 7.08 -17.57 12.81
CA MET A 147 5.87 -16.99 12.22
C MET A 147 4.83 -16.60 13.27
N ALA A 148 4.65 -17.44 14.31
CA ALA A 148 3.79 -17.10 15.44
C ALA A 148 4.30 -15.87 16.20
N ILE A 149 5.62 -15.76 16.40
CA ILE A 149 6.25 -14.61 17.07
C ILE A 149 6.05 -13.33 16.24
N ILE A 150 6.23 -13.40 14.92
CA ILE A 150 5.95 -12.29 13.99
C ILE A 150 4.49 -11.85 14.13
N GLY A 151 3.56 -12.80 14.18
CA GLY A 151 2.13 -12.52 14.37
C GLY A 151 1.83 -11.81 15.70
N VAL A 152 2.42 -12.25 16.81
CA VAL A 152 2.23 -11.64 18.14
C VAL A 152 2.78 -10.22 18.17
N ILE A 153 4.02 -10.00 17.70
CA ILE A 153 4.63 -8.67 17.68
C ILE A 153 3.89 -7.75 16.72
N GLY A 154 3.51 -8.25 15.53
CA GLY A 154 2.70 -7.50 14.56
C GLY A 154 1.34 -7.09 15.14
N GLY A 155 0.67 -7.98 15.88
CA GLY A 155 -0.57 -7.69 16.59
C GLY A 155 -0.41 -6.62 17.66
N LEU A 156 0.66 -6.68 18.47
CA LEU A 156 0.97 -5.68 19.49
C LEU A 156 1.30 -4.32 18.88
N LEU A 157 2.13 -4.28 17.83
CA LEU A 157 2.45 -3.06 17.10
C LEU A 157 1.21 -2.47 16.43
N GLY A 158 0.32 -3.30 15.86
CA GLY A 158 -0.94 -2.86 15.29
C GLY A 158 -1.90 -2.27 16.34
N ALA A 159 -1.99 -2.90 17.52
CA ALA A 159 -2.78 -2.38 18.64
C ALA A 159 -2.24 -1.03 19.12
N LEU A 160 -0.93 -0.90 19.27
CA LEU A 160 -0.26 0.35 19.61
C LEU A 160 -0.51 1.42 18.54
N PHE A 161 -0.40 1.07 17.27
CA PHE A 161 -0.64 1.99 16.14
C PHE A 161 -2.05 2.57 16.23
N ASN A 162 -3.05 1.70 16.42
CA ASN A 162 -4.44 2.10 16.55
C ASN A 162 -4.65 3.01 17.77
N GLN A 163 -4.09 2.67 18.93
CA GLN A 163 -4.22 3.47 20.15
C GLN A 163 -3.60 4.87 19.99
N LEU A 164 -2.38 4.96 19.44
CA LEU A 164 -1.71 6.23 19.19
C LEU A 164 -2.49 7.09 18.18
N THR A 165 -2.98 6.46 17.12
CA THR A 165 -3.74 7.11 16.07
C THR A 165 -5.08 7.66 16.60
N LEU A 166 -5.78 6.88 17.44
CA LEU A 166 -7.00 7.32 18.12
C LEU A 166 -6.71 8.49 19.06
N TYR A 167 -5.64 8.41 19.85
CA TYR A 167 -5.22 9.47 20.75
C TYR A 167 -4.96 10.79 20.00
N ILE A 168 -4.16 10.75 18.93
CA ILE A 168 -3.85 11.92 18.10
C ILE A 168 -5.12 12.46 17.44
N THR A 169 -5.99 11.59 16.91
CA THR A 169 -7.24 12.00 16.26
C THR A 169 -8.19 12.67 17.25
N HIS A 170 -8.28 12.15 18.47
CA HIS A 170 -9.08 12.74 19.54
C HIS A 170 -8.53 14.12 19.95
N TRP A 171 -7.20 14.22 20.12
CA TRP A 171 -6.52 15.49 20.41
C TRP A 171 -6.73 16.53 19.29
N ARG A 172 -6.58 16.12 18.02
CA ARG A 172 -6.86 16.96 16.84
C ARG A 172 -8.28 17.47 16.84
N ARG A 173 -9.26 16.60 17.06
CA ARG A 173 -10.67 16.95 17.09
C ARG A 173 -10.99 17.94 18.21
N ASN A 174 -10.42 17.75 19.39
CA ASN A 174 -10.77 18.54 20.58
C ASN A 174 -10.03 19.87 20.70
N TYR A 175 -8.78 19.95 20.23
CA TYR A 175 -7.91 21.12 20.43
C TYR A 175 -7.55 21.81 19.12
N LEU A 176 -7.07 21.06 18.11
CA LEU A 176 -6.50 21.64 16.89
C LEU A 176 -7.58 22.12 15.92
N HIS A 177 -8.54 21.25 15.58
CA HIS A 177 -9.60 21.51 14.61
C HIS A 177 -10.65 22.50 15.10
N LYS A 178 -10.72 22.76 16.42
CA LYS A 178 -11.57 23.84 16.97
C LYS A 178 -11.09 25.24 16.56
N LYS A 179 -9.81 25.41 16.25
CA LYS A 179 -9.21 26.70 15.86
C LYS A 179 -9.51 27.12 14.41
N GLY A 180 -10.29 26.32 13.67
CA GLY A 180 -10.77 26.65 12.33
C GLY A 180 -10.12 25.84 11.20
N ASN A 181 -10.62 26.02 9.97
CA ASN A 181 -10.21 25.20 8.82
C ASN A 181 -8.80 25.51 8.29
N ARG A 182 -8.29 26.73 8.50
CA ARG A 182 -6.93 27.10 8.06
C ARG A 182 -5.85 26.27 8.77
N VAL A 183 -6.06 25.95 10.04
CA VAL A 183 -5.14 25.15 10.86
C VAL A 183 -4.97 23.74 10.29
N LYS A 184 -6.05 23.15 9.74
CA LYS A 184 -6.02 21.84 9.09
C LYS A 184 -5.10 21.82 7.86
N ILE A 185 -5.12 22.91 7.09
CA ILE A 185 -4.28 23.07 5.90
C ILE A 185 -2.82 23.26 6.33
N TYR A 186 -2.55 24.14 7.29
CA TYR A 186 -1.21 24.36 7.82
C TYR A 186 -0.60 23.08 8.41
N GLU A 187 -1.38 22.29 9.14
CA GLU A 187 -0.95 21.00 9.65
C GLU A 187 -0.55 20.04 8.53
N ALA A 188 -1.39 19.88 7.50
CA ALA A 188 -1.09 19.00 6.37
C ALA A 188 0.19 19.44 5.61
N CYS A 189 0.36 20.75 5.39
CA CYS A 189 1.57 21.30 4.77
C CYS A 189 2.81 21.07 5.65
N LEU A 190 2.69 21.26 6.96
CA LEU A 190 3.80 21.05 7.91
C LEU A 190 4.23 19.58 7.93
N ILE A 191 3.27 18.65 7.93
CA ILE A 191 3.56 17.20 7.90
C ILE A 191 4.25 16.83 6.58
N SER A 192 3.78 17.33 5.44
CA SER A 192 4.43 17.09 4.14
C SER A 192 5.85 17.67 4.06
N LEU A 193 6.10 18.82 4.69
CA LEU A 193 7.44 19.39 4.80
C LEU A 193 8.34 18.51 5.68
N ILE A 194 7.85 18.09 6.85
CA ILE A 194 8.58 17.22 7.78
C ILE A 194 8.88 15.86 7.14
N THR A 195 7.90 15.25 6.46
CA THR A 195 8.11 13.97 5.76
C THR A 195 9.20 14.13 4.70
N SER A 196 9.19 15.22 3.93
CA SER A 196 10.21 15.48 2.91
C SER A 196 11.60 15.67 3.52
N ILE A 197 11.73 16.48 4.58
CA ILE A 197 13.01 16.70 5.28
C ILE A 197 13.57 15.38 5.81
N ILE A 198 12.72 14.53 6.38
CA ILE A 198 13.12 13.22 6.91
C ILE A 198 13.53 12.27 5.78
N SER A 199 12.70 12.14 4.75
CA SER A 199 12.94 11.22 3.62
C SER A 199 14.19 11.57 2.82
N PHE A 200 14.55 12.86 2.71
CA PHE A 200 15.80 13.29 2.09
C PHE A 200 16.99 13.30 3.07
N GLY A 201 16.75 13.68 4.32
CA GLY A 201 17.81 13.85 5.33
C GLY A 201 18.39 12.53 5.82
N LEU A 202 17.55 11.53 6.11
CA LEU A 202 18.03 10.26 6.66
C LEU A 202 18.93 9.48 5.71
N PRO A 203 18.63 9.37 4.39
CA PRO A 203 19.55 8.71 3.46
C PRO A 203 20.93 9.37 3.39
N LEU A 204 21.05 10.70 3.57
CA LEU A 204 22.35 11.39 3.56
C LEU A 204 23.27 10.96 4.70
N PHE A 205 22.72 10.59 5.86
CA PHE A 205 23.51 10.14 7.00
C PHE A 205 23.90 8.67 6.92
N ARG A 206 23.38 7.94 5.92
CA ARG A 206 23.64 6.50 5.77
C ARG A 206 24.82 6.25 4.84
N LYS A 207 25.65 5.28 5.20
CA LYS A 207 26.78 4.82 4.37
C LYS A 207 26.26 4.07 3.14
N CYS A 208 26.89 4.30 2.00
CA CYS A 208 26.58 3.57 0.78
C CYS A 208 27.08 2.12 0.86
N SER A 209 26.39 1.24 0.14
CA SER A 209 26.69 -0.18 -0.01
C SER A 209 27.14 -0.46 -1.45
N ALA A 210 28.06 -1.39 -1.62
CA ALA A 210 28.54 -1.80 -2.94
C ALA A 210 27.48 -2.61 -3.68
N CYS A 211 27.37 -2.41 -4.99
CA CYS A 211 26.49 -3.21 -5.85
C CYS A 211 26.90 -4.69 -5.84
N PRO A 212 25.94 -5.64 -5.82
CA PRO A 212 26.24 -7.06 -5.97
C PRO A 212 26.81 -7.36 -7.36
N GLU A 213 27.76 -8.30 -7.43
CA GLU A 213 28.37 -8.71 -8.71
C GLU A 213 27.40 -9.58 -9.53
N SER A 214 26.91 -8.98 -10.62
CA SER A 214 26.23 -9.55 -11.80
C SER A 214 25.76 -11.01 -11.76
N ASP A 215 24.55 -11.25 -11.25
CA ASP A 215 23.68 -12.36 -11.69
C ASP A 215 22.19 -12.00 -11.74
N SER A 216 21.84 -10.78 -11.32
CA SER A 216 20.48 -10.25 -11.39
C SER A 216 20.27 -9.47 -12.69
N SER A 217 19.14 -9.67 -13.36
CA SER A 217 18.66 -8.90 -14.53
C SER A 217 18.40 -7.41 -14.27
N ILE A 218 18.95 -6.85 -13.19
CA ILE A 218 18.72 -5.50 -12.67
C ILE A 218 20.06 -4.77 -12.64
N GLU A 219 20.13 -3.65 -13.35
CA GLU A 219 21.31 -2.80 -13.44
C GLU A 219 21.53 -2.03 -12.13
N CYS A 220 22.75 -2.08 -11.57
CA CYS A 220 23.13 -1.39 -10.34
C CYS A 220 24.36 -0.50 -10.60
N PRO A 221 24.32 0.80 -10.24
CA PRO A 221 23.16 1.56 -9.77
C PRO A 221 22.19 1.89 -10.92
N ARG A 222 20.92 2.09 -10.60
CA ARG A 222 19.93 2.46 -11.62
C ARG A 222 20.28 3.80 -12.30
N PRO A 223 20.08 3.93 -13.63
CA PRO A 223 20.32 5.19 -14.32
C PRO A 223 19.35 6.31 -13.88
N PRO A 224 19.77 7.59 -13.89
CA PRO A 224 18.93 8.70 -13.48
C PRO A 224 17.66 8.79 -14.34
N GLY A 225 16.50 8.98 -13.70
CA GLY A 225 15.21 9.01 -14.37
C GLY A 225 14.57 7.65 -14.63
N THR A 226 15.25 6.54 -14.30
CA THR A 226 14.65 5.20 -14.31
C THR A 226 14.13 4.80 -12.92
N TYR A 227 13.21 3.83 -12.87
CA TYR A 227 12.60 3.29 -11.66
C TYR A 227 13.16 1.89 -11.38
N GLY A 228 13.11 1.44 -10.12
CA GLY A 228 13.65 0.14 -9.72
C GLY A 228 14.67 0.23 -8.58
N ASN A 229 15.34 -0.89 -8.34
CA ASN A 229 16.19 -1.10 -7.16
C ASN A 229 17.51 -0.34 -7.30
N TYR A 230 18.28 -0.25 -6.21
CA TYR A 230 19.64 0.31 -6.20
C TYR A 230 19.72 1.80 -6.59
N VAL A 231 19.12 2.66 -5.76
CA VAL A 231 19.21 4.12 -5.92
C VAL A 231 20.60 4.60 -5.48
N ASN A 232 21.40 5.15 -6.40
CA ASN A 232 22.56 5.95 -6.02
C ASN A 232 22.10 7.34 -5.55
N PHE A 233 22.30 7.62 -4.27
CA PHE A 233 21.96 8.89 -3.64
C PHE A 233 23.16 9.40 -2.86
N PHE A 234 23.86 10.38 -3.45
CA PHE A 234 25.06 11.02 -2.87
C PHE A 234 26.20 10.03 -2.50
N CYS A 235 26.34 8.92 -3.22
CA CYS A 235 27.48 8.02 -3.06
C CYS A 235 28.68 8.54 -3.86
N SER A 236 29.89 8.34 -3.32
CA SER A 236 31.13 8.83 -3.96
C SER A 236 31.53 7.99 -5.18
N ASN A 237 31.24 6.69 -5.14
CA ASN A 237 31.59 5.76 -6.22
C ASN A 237 30.40 5.51 -7.16
N SER A 238 30.71 5.25 -8.43
CA SER A 238 29.70 4.94 -9.47
C SER A 238 29.12 3.53 -9.35
N ASN A 239 29.70 2.64 -8.53
CA ASN A 239 29.24 1.26 -8.30
C ASN A 239 28.69 1.05 -6.88
N GLU A 240 28.13 2.10 -6.30
CA GLU A 240 27.55 2.09 -4.96
C GLU A 240 26.10 2.59 -5.01
N TYR A 241 25.29 2.08 -4.08
CA TYR A 241 23.92 2.50 -3.88
C TYR A 241 23.64 2.76 -2.39
N ASN A 242 22.56 3.49 -2.12
CA ASN A 242 22.10 3.75 -0.78
C ASN A 242 20.81 2.94 -0.53
N ASP A 243 20.88 1.98 0.38
CA ASP A 243 19.79 1.05 0.67
C ASP A 243 18.55 1.78 1.24
N LEU A 244 18.75 2.76 2.12
CA LEU A 244 17.67 3.57 2.68
C LEU A 244 17.02 4.48 1.62
N ALA A 245 17.83 5.08 0.75
CA ALA A 245 17.33 5.85 -0.39
C ALA A 245 16.52 4.97 -1.35
N THR A 246 16.91 3.71 -1.50
CA THR A 246 16.22 2.72 -2.35
C THR A 246 14.80 2.45 -1.87
N ILE A 247 14.56 2.42 -0.57
CA ILE A 247 13.21 2.25 -0.01
C ILE A 247 12.38 3.54 -0.13
N PHE A 248 12.95 4.71 0.18
CA PHE A 248 12.21 5.98 0.20
C PHE A 248 11.88 6.53 -1.19
N PHE A 249 12.74 6.35 -2.18
CA PHE A 249 12.56 6.92 -3.52
C PHE A 249 11.92 5.97 -4.53
N ASN A 250 11.66 4.72 -4.14
CA ASN A 250 10.79 3.85 -4.92
C ASN A 250 9.31 4.12 -4.62
N THR A 251 8.46 3.69 -5.54
CA THR A 251 7.01 3.72 -5.29
C THR A 251 6.69 2.78 -4.13
N GLN A 252 5.67 3.09 -3.32
CA GLN A 252 5.28 2.21 -2.20
C GLN A 252 4.97 0.79 -2.71
N ASP A 253 4.33 0.67 -3.88
CA ASP A 253 4.01 -0.62 -4.51
C ASP A 253 5.29 -1.41 -4.86
N ASP A 254 6.30 -0.77 -5.45
CA ASP A 254 7.56 -1.44 -5.81
C ASP A 254 8.44 -1.72 -4.59
N ALA A 255 8.48 -0.81 -3.61
CA ALA A 255 9.19 -1.01 -2.36
C ALA A 255 8.63 -2.21 -1.59
N ILE A 256 7.30 -2.36 -1.55
CA ILE A 256 6.63 -3.53 -0.94
C ILE A 256 7.03 -4.81 -1.68
N ARG A 257 6.99 -4.82 -3.02
CA ARG A 257 7.42 -5.97 -3.83
C ARG A 257 8.88 -6.35 -3.57
N ASN A 258 9.77 -5.37 -3.47
CA ASN A 258 11.19 -5.61 -3.22
C ASN A 258 11.46 -6.18 -1.84
N LEU A 259 10.70 -5.75 -0.82
CA LEU A 259 10.79 -6.27 0.54
C LEU A 259 10.35 -7.73 0.62
N PHE A 260 9.29 -8.11 -0.10
CA PHE A 260 8.78 -9.48 -0.18
C PHE A 260 9.56 -10.37 -1.16
N SER A 261 10.45 -9.81 -1.97
CA SER A 261 11.17 -10.58 -2.98
C SER A 261 12.26 -11.43 -2.34
N ALA A 262 12.27 -12.72 -2.68
CA ALA A 262 13.36 -13.65 -2.36
C ALA A 262 14.66 -13.32 -3.11
N LYS A 263 14.59 -12.55 -4.22
CA LYS A 263 15.75 -12.22 -5.07
C LYS A 263 16.58 -11.03 -4.58
N THR A 264 16.18 -10.41 -3.48
CA THR A 264 16.81 -9.19 -2.93
C THR A 264 17.65 -9.50 -1.68
N ILE A 265 18.20 -10.72 -1.57
CA ILE A 265 19.05 -11.13 -0.45
C ILE A 265 20.25 -10.18 -0.36
N HIS A 266 20.44 -9.59 0.82
CA HIS A 266 21.47 -8.57 1.11
C HIS A 266 21.32 -7.22 0.39
N GLU A 267 20.19 -6.92 -0.27
CA GLU A 267 19.90 -5.58 -0.83
C GLU A 267 19.70 -4.53 0.28
N TYR A 268 19.22 -4.95 1.45
CA TYR A 268 18.90 -4.06 2.56
C TYR A 268 19.68 -4.42 3.82
N SER A 269 20.28 -3.41 4.47
CA SER A 269 20.88 -3.62 5.79
C SER A 269 19.82 -3.58 6.90
N ALA A 270 19.96 -4.43 7.92
CA ALA A 270 19.03 -4.45 9.07
C ALA A 270 18.93 -3.09 9.79
N GLN A 271 20.01 -2.31 9.79
CA GLN A 271 20.03 -0.95 10.35
C GLN A 271 19.17 0.02 9.54
N SER A 272 19.22 -0.05 8.20
CA SER A 272 18.41 0.79 7.33
C SER A 272 16.94 0.39 7.40
N LEU A 273 16.61 -0.90 7.46
CA LEU A 273 15.25 -1.38 7.69
C LEU A 273 14.69 -0.93 9.05
N LEU A 274 15.48 -1.01 10.12
CA LEU A 274 15.06 -0.55 11.45
C LEU A 274 14.80 0.97 11.44
N THR A 275 15.70 1.74 10.83
CA THR A 275 15.57 3.20 10.71
C THR A 275 14.33 3.56 9.90
N PHE A 276 14.11 2.89 8.78
CA PHE A 276 12.92 3.06 7.96
C PHE A 276 11.64 2.70 8.74
N LEU A 277 11.62 1.56 9.43
CA LEU A 277 10.47 1.09 10.20
C LEU A 277 10.03 2.11 11.25
N VAL A 278 10.95 2.57 12.11
CA VAL A 278 10.64 3.52 13.18
C VAL A 278 10.13 4.84 12.63
N MET A 279 10.79 5.35 11.59
CA MET A 279 10.44 6.64 11.00
C MET A 279 9.14 6.58 10.21
N PHE A 280 8.97 5.57 9.37
CA PHE A 280 7.75 5.41 8.59
C PHE A 280 6.54 5.09 9.50
N TYR A 281 6.72 4.29 10.56
CA TYR A 281 5.67 4.05 11.56
C TYR A 281 5.23 5.34 12.24
N SER A 282 6.17 6.15 12.74
CA SER A 282 5.86 7.41 13.41
C SER A 282 5.22 8.44 12.46
N LEU A 283 5.73 8.54 11.23
CA LEU A 283 5.15 9.38 10.18
C LEU A 283 3.74 8.94 9.81
N ALA A 284 3.49 7.63 9.68
CA ALA A 284 2.16 7.10 9.40
C ALA A 284 1.16 7.42 10.52
N VAL A 285 1.55 7.25 11.79
CA VAL A 285 0.74 7.60 12.97
C VAL A 285 0.37 9.10 12.96
N VAL A 286 1.33 9.98 12.68
CA VAL A 286 1.08 11.44 12.65
C VAL A 286 0.28 11.84 11.41
N THR A 287 0.53 11.22 10.26
CA THR A 287 -0.14 11.58 8.99
C THR A 287 -1.60 11.13 8.98
N PHE A 288 -1.92 10.02 9.65
CA PHE A 288 -3.30 9.55 9.75
C PHE A 288 -4.18 10.48 10.59
N GLY A 289 -5.37 10.81 10.08
CA GLY A 289 -6.31 11.72 10.74
C GLY A 289 -6.09 13.20 10.41
N THR A 290 -5.12 13.51 9.56
CA THR A 290 -5.02 14.82 8.90
C THR A 290 -6.20 15.03 7.95
N ALA A 291 -6.48 16.28 7.58
CA ALA A 291 -7.59 16.63 6.70
C ALA A 291 -7.29 16.36 5.21
N VAL A 292 -6.79 15.15 4.90
CA VAL A 292 -6.38 14.71 3.56
C VAL A 292 -7.01 13.36 3.26
N PRO A 293 -7.63 13.14 2.08
CA PRO A 293 -8.23 11.86 1.75
C PRO A 293 -7.15 10.81 1.47
N ALA A 294 -7.07 9.80 2.33
CA ALA A 294 -6.05 8.77 2.23
C ALA A 294 -6.51 7.43 2.82
N GLY A 295 -5.84 6.36 2.39
CA GLY A 295 -6.00 5.01 2.91
C GLY A 295 -4.85 4.60 3.83
N GLN A 296 -5.17 3.77 4.82
CA GLN A 296 -4.21 3.24 5.81
C GLN A 296 -3.62 1.87 5.41
N PHE A 297 -4.25 1.17 4.47
CA PHE A 297 -3.83 -0.19 4.09
C PHE A 297 -2.38 -0.29 3.61
N VAL A 298 -1.97 0.55 2.64
CA VAL A 298 -0.62 0.48 2.06
C VAL A 298 0.48 0.81 3.09
N PRO A 299 0.37 1.88 3.89
CA PRO A 299 1.32 2.11 4.98
C PRO A 299 1.40 0.95 5.98
N GLY A 300 0.27 0.32 6.32
CA GLY A 300 0.25 -0.86 7.20
C GLY A 300 1.01 -2.05 6.61
N ILE A 301 0.80 -2.34 5.32
CA ILE A 301 1.52 -3.40 4.60
C ILE A 301 3.02 -3.09 4.56
N MET A 302 3.40 -1.84 4.30
CA MET A 302 4.80 -1.42 4.22
C MET A 302 5.54 -1.54 5.57
N ILE A 303 4.87 -1.17 6.68
CA ILE A 303 5.39 -1.38 8.03
C ILE A 303 5.56 -2.89 8.30
N GLY A 304 4.53 -3.67 7.97
CA GLY A 304 4.53 -5.13 8.14
C GLY A 304 5.62 -5.83 7.34
N SER A 305 5.80 -5.48 6.07
CA SER A 305 6.84 -6.06 5.20
C SER A 305 8.24 -5.68 5.65
N THR A 306 8.45 -4.42 6.08
CA THR A 306 9.76 -3.98 6.60
C THR A 306 10.12 -4.74 7.89
N TYR A 307 9.18 -4.83 8.83
CA TYR A 307 9.36 -5.58 10.07
C TYR A 307 9.55 -7.08 9.80
N GLY A 308 8.73 -7.67 8.93
CA GLY A 308 8.81 -9.07 8.53
C GLY A 308 10.18 -9.40 7.95
N ARG A 309 10.66 -8.59 6.99
CA ARG A 309 12.00 -8.73 6.39
C ARG A 309 13.12 -8.65 7.45
N LEU A 310 13.01 -7.73 8.41
CA LEU A 310 13.98 -7.59 9.49
C LEU A 310 14.03 -8.84 10.39
N VAL A 311 12.88 -9.42 10.71
CA VAL A 311 12.83 -10.70 11.43
C VAL A 311 13.37 -11.84 10.57
N GLY A 312 13.02 -11.90 9.28
CA GLY A 312 13.55 -12.87 8.32
C GLY A 312 15.08 -12.88 8.31
N MET A 313 15.72 -11.71 8.19
CA MET A 313 17.18 -11.57 8.29
C MET A 313 17.75 -12.11 9.62
N PHE A 314 17.05 -11.90 10.73
CA PHE A 314 17.48 -12.41 12.03
C PHE A 314 17.33 -13.94 12.13
N VAL A 315 16.23 -14.49 11.59
CA VAL A 315 15.98 -15.93 11.54
C VAL A 315 17.03 -16.63 10.67
N VAL A 316 17.35 -16.08 9.49
CA VAL A 316 18.43 -16.60 8.62
C VAL A 316 19.78 -16.61 9.35
N LYS A 317 20.07 -15.57 10.14
CA LYS A 317 21.31 -15.51 10.93
C LYS A 317 21.36 -16.53 12.07
N LEU A 318 20.21 -16.84 12.68
CA LEU A 318 20.11 -17.82 13.78
C LEU A 318 20.07 -19.27 13.28
N TYR A 319 19.35 -19.52 12.21
CA TYR A 319 19.19 -20.84 11.59
C TYR A 319 20.11 -20.92 10.39
N THR A 320 21.28 -21.54 10.56
CA THR A 320 22.30 -21.76 9.51
C THR A 320 21.86 -22.74 8.40
N LYS A 321 20.55 -22.94 8.20
CA LYS A 321 20.02 -23.74 7.10
C LYS A 321 19.91 -22.87 5.85
N THR A 322 20.41 -23.41 4.75
CA THR A 322 20.57 -22.76 3.44
C THR A 322 19.29 -22.46 2.68
N ASN A 323 18.11 -22.75 3.24
CA ASN A 323 16.85 -22.66 2.49
C ASN A 323 15.92 -21.56 2.97
N ILE A 324 16.19 -20.89 4.10
CA ILE A 324 15.32 -19.83 4.63
C ILE A 324 15.60 -18.53 3.87
N GLU A 325 14.57 -18.01 3.21
CA GLU A 325 14.63 -16.73 2.53
C GLU A 325 14.23 -15.59 3.48
N GLU A 326 14.84 -14.41 3.29
CA GLU A 326 14.58 -13.25 4.16
C GLU A 326 13.22 -12.58 3.89
N GLY A 327 12.63 -12.79 2.70
CA GLY A 327 11.46 -12.10 2.15
C GLY A 327 10.11 -12.47 2.74
#